data_AF-A0A8J6JFV3-F1
#
_entry.id   AF-A0A8J6JFV3-F1
#
_cell.length_a   1.000
_cell.length_b   1.000
_cell.length_c   1.000
_cell.angle_alpha   90.00
_cell.angle_beta   90.00
_cell.angle_gamma   90.00
#
_symmetry.space_group_name_H-M   'P 1'
#
loop_
_entity.id
_entity.type
_entity.pdbx_description
1 polymer ?
#
loop_
_entity_poly.entity_id
_entity_poly.type
_entity_poly.pdbx_seq_one_letter_code
_entity_poly.pdbx_strand_id
1 'polypeptide(L)'
;MKKAYTALALAFLLALSLCTPAMAAMEYGVIYDETESLGSQELTMQGEQTLPQLSQALGLDLRVDVLTQNSYDGLGDAAAGIYEEYDYGYGEHKEGVTLTILLEAQDGDTYRMVDENDWCVYARLSDERGNGQELSGAVYDAVQPYMAARAWNGEDMTMSAVALTQAVDAMAETAEDYILTNCPPAGSGEDAGVEKPVQGSVTMQYVFDAADLLPYEKWEKLEARAEAISQKQDCGVYFALVDDYTEFGNGSIYEVTYQLYHGSELGMGSGRDGIIVLLSMAERNYAMFVYGEYAEYAFDEYGKEKLEEQFLGDFGEDDWYGGISNYLDACEEYLTKADAGKPVRRPYWIWFVISAGCSCLAAGTVCLWLLRKMKSVHQKAEADAYLTAGGLHLTKQYDRYTHTTETRTKIQKESSGGSGGSTYSESGGGGSGRSGKF
;
A
#
# COMPACT_ATOMS: atom_id res chain seq x y z
N MET A 1 46.10 6.65 -19.90
CA MET A 1 44.63 6.52 -19.68
C MET A 1 44.13 5.06 -19.71
N LYS A 2 44.57 4.18 -20.62
CA LYS A 2 44.06 2.78 -20.67
C LYS A 2 44.35 1.89 -19.45
N LYS A 3 45.45 2.10 -18.70
CA LYS A 3 45.81 1.29 -17.53
C LYS A 3 45.01 1.60 -16.25
N ALA A 4 44.38 2.79 -16.18
CA ALA A 4 43.59 3.19 -15.01
C ALA A 4 42.20 2.53 -15.02
N TYR A 5 41.58 2.42 -16.20
CA TYR A 5 40.28 1.76 -16.35
C TYR A 5 40.34 0.25 -16.12
N THR A 6 41.45 -0.40 -16.49
CA THR A 6 41.63 -1.84 -16.23
C THR A 6 41.84 -2.16 -14.76
N ALA A 7 42.47 -1.26 -13.98
CA ALA A 7 42.62 -1.44 -12.54
C ALA A 7 41.29 -1.25 -11.81
N LEU A 8 40.47 -0.29 -12.26
CA LEU A 8 39.18 0.01 -11.66
C LEU A 8 38.14 -1.08 -11.97
N ALA A 9 38.14 -1.62 -13.20
CA ALA A 9 37.29 -2.76 -13.57
C ALA A 9 37.68 -4.06 -12.84
N LEU A 10 38.98 -4.30 -12.62
CA LEU A 10 39.44 -5.46 -11.88
C LEU A 10 39.11 -5.36 -10.38
N ALA A 11 39.18 -4.16 -9.79
CA ALA A 11 38.76 -3.91 -8.41
C ALA A 11 37.24 -4.09 -8.23
N PHE A 12 36.44 -3.68 -9.22
CA PHE A 12 34.99 -3.87 -9.19
C PHE A 12 34.60 -5.35 -9.33
N LEU A 13 35.30 -6.10 -10.18
CA LEU A 13 35.11 -7.56 -10.32
C LEU A 13 35.56 -8.33 -9.08
N LEU A 14 36.64 -7.90 -8.40
CA LEU A 14 37.08 -8.49 -7.12
C LEU A 14 36.12 -8.17 -5.97
N ALA A 15 35.50 -6.98 -5.97
CA ALA A 15 34.47 -6.61 -4.98
C ALA A 15 33.18 -7.43 -5.18
N LEU A 16 32.80 -7.71 -6.43
CA LEU A 16 31.67 -8.58 -6.76
C LEU A 16 31.95 -10.07 -6.46
N SER A 17 33.20 -10.53 -6.53
CA SER A 17 33.55 -11.92 -6.19
C SER A 17 33.79 -12.19 -4.70
N LEU A 18 33.92 -11.14 -3.89
CA LEU A 18 34.05 -11.23 -2.42
C LEU A 18 32.70 -11.10 -1.70
N CYS A 19 31.62 -10.82 -2.43
CA CYS A 19 30.25 -11.04 -1.95
C CYS A 19 29.85 -12.50 -2.19
N THR A 20 30.60 -13.46 -1.64
CA THR A 20 29.96 -14.72 -1.27
C THR A 20 29.10 -14.41 -0.06
N PRO A 21 27.77 -14.65 -0.09
CA PRO A 21 27.01 -14.61 1.16
C PRO A 21 27.70 -15.60 2.10
N ALA A 22 28.20 -15.08 3.21
CA ALA A 22 28.48 -15.93 4.34
C ALA A 22 27.18 -16.68 4.59
N MET A 23 27.20 -18.02 4.50
CA MET A 23 26.13 -18.82 5.05
C MET A 23 26.04 -18.42 6.53
N ALA A 24 25.07 -17.58 6.83
CA ALA A 24 24.62 -17.37 8.19
C ALA A 24 24.11 -18.73 8.65
N ALA A 25 24.55 -19.18 9.82
CA ALA A 25 23.79 -20.18 10.55
C ALA A 25 22.36 -19.65 10.64
N MET A 26 21.39 -20.34 10.04
CA MET A 26 19.99 -20.03 10.23
C MET A 26 19.72 -20.13 11.73
N GLU A 27 19.52 -18.99 12.37
CA GLU A 27 18.97 -18.93 13.71
C GLU A 27 17.58 -19.54 13.63
N TYR A 28 17.28 -20.53 14.47
CA TYR A 28 15.98 -21.20 14.47
C TYR A 28 14.94 -20.18 14.93
N GLY A 29 14.28 -19.56 13.94
CA GLY A 29 13.41 -18.41 14.10
C GLY A 29 12.10 -18.78 14.81
N VAL A 30 11.26 -17.77 15.06
CA VAL A 30 9.93 -17.98 15.66
C VAL A 30 8.99 -18.69 14.67
N ILE A 31 9.17 -18.43 13.38
CA ILE A 31 8.61 -19.22 12.29
C ILE A 31 9.79 -19.84 11.54
N TYR A 32 9.90 -21.16 11.63
CA TYR A 32 10.90 -21.95 10.93
C TYR A 32 10.26 -22.68 9.75
N ASP A 33 10.79 -22.48 8.55
CA ASP A 33 10.29 -23.11 7.32
C ASP A 33 11.42 -23.83 6.58
N GLU A 34 11.45 -25.16 6.66
CA GLU A 34 12.43 -26.00 5.93
C GLU A 34 12.21 -25.99 4.42
N THR A 35 11.02 -25.61 3.94
CA THR A 35 10.72 -25.60 2.50
C THR A 35 11.35 -24.39 1.80
N GLU A 36 11.65 -23.32 2.55
CA GLU A 36 12.02 -21.98 2.06
C GLU A 36 11.03 -21.41 1.02
N SER A 37 9.84 -22.01 0.91
CA SER A 37 8.89 -21.82 -0.20
C SER A 37 7.56 -21.24 0.27
N LEU A 38 7.36 -21.12 1.59
CA LEU A 38 6.18 -20.49 2.18
C LEU A 38 6.44 -19.05 2.62
N GLY A 39 7.63 -18.52 2.35
CA GLY A 39 8.00 -17.15 2.72
C GLY A 39 7.08 -16.10 2.10
N SER A 40 6.52 -15.24 2.95
CA SER A 40 5.79 -14.02 2.57
C SER A 40 6.25 -12.86 3.45
N GLN A 41 6.05 -11.62 2.98
CA GLN A 41 6.38 -10.43 3.78
C GLN A 41 5.60 -10.41 5.11
N GLU A 42 4.38 -10.96 5.10
CA GLU A 42 3.53 -11.09 6.28
C GLU A 42 4.07 -12.13 7.27
N LEU A 43 4.47 -13.32 6.80
CA LEU A 43 5.08 -14.35 7.65
C LEU A 43 6.42 -13.89 8.23
N THR A 44 7.21 -13.12 7.46
CA THR A 44 8.41 -12.47 8.01
C THR A 44 8.06 -11.52 9.14
N MET A 45 7.01 -10.70 8.99
CA MET A 45 6.56 -9.80 10.05
C MET A 45 6.04 -10.56 11.28
N GLN A 46 5.23 -11.60 11.07
CA GLN A 46 4.72 -12.45 12.14
C GLN A 46 5.86 -13.10 12.94
N GLY A 47 6.87 -13.66 12.25
CA GLY A 47 8.01 -14.32 12.87
C GLY A 47 9.02 -13.38 13.52
N GLU A 48 9.26 -12.19 12.96
CA GLU A 48 10.29 -11.26 13.47
C GLU A 48 9.75 -10.23 14.47
N GLN A 49 8.44 -9.93 14.44
CA GLN A 49 7.84 -8.85 15.23
C GLN A 49 6.62 -9.29 16.02
N THR A 50 5.57 -9.79 15.36
CA THR A 50 4.26 -10.03 16.00
C THR A 50 4.33 -11.09 17.10
N LEU A 51 4.78 -12.30 16.76
CA LEU A 51 4.88 -13.40 17.72
C LEU A 51 5.88 -13.11 18.85
N PRO A 52 7.07 -12.51 18.60
CA PRO A 52 7.96 -12.05 19.68
C PRO A 52 7.32 -11.04 20.64
N GLN A 53 6.60 -10.03 20.12
CA GLN A 53 5.95 -9.01 20.96
C GLN A 53 4.83 -9.61 21.79
N LEU A 54 3.98 -10.43 21.16
CA LEU A 54 2.90 -11.12 21.85
C LEU A 54 3.45 -12.10 22.90
N SER A 55 4.54 -12.79 22.58
CA SER A 55 5.18 -13.71 23.52
C SER A 55 5.69 -13.00 24.77
N GLN A 56 6.22 -11.79 24.62
CA GLN A 56 6.61 -10.94 25.75
C GLN A 56 5.41 -10.43 26.54
N ALA A 57 4.34 -10.00 25.86
CA ALA A 57 3.14 -9.46 26.49
C ALA A 57 2.40 -10.52 27.32
N LEU A 58 2.27 -11.74 26.78
CA LEU A 58 1.58 -12.85 27.43
C LEU A 58 2.50 -13.67 28.35
N GLY A 59 3.81 -13.50 28.24
CA GLY A 59 4.78 -14.41 28.85
C GLY A 59 4.59 -15.85 28.37
N LEU A 60 4.29 -16.07 27.09
CA LEU A 60 3.98 -17.36 26.47
C LEU A 60 4.69 -17.44 25.12
N ASP A 61 5.58 -18.41 24.90
CA ASP A 61 6.32 -18.51 23.63
C ASP A 61 5.42 -19.08 22.53
N LEU A 62 5.31 -18.40 21.40
CA LEU A 62 4.50 -18.83 20.27
C LEU A 62 5.39 -19.12 19.07
N ARG A 63 5.39 -20.36 18.56
CA ARG A 63 6.27 -20.76 17.46
C ARG A 63 5.61 -21.61 16.39
N VAL A 64 6.19 -21.60 15.21
CA VAL A 64 5.73 -22.39 14.07
C VAL A 64 6.91 -23.11 13.44
N ASP A 65 6.77 -24.41 13.21
CA ASP A 65 7.79 -25.25 12.59
C ASP A 65 7.20 -25.99 11.39
N VAL A 66 7.65 -25.64 10.18
CA VAL A 66 7.32 -26.35 8.93
C VAL A 66 8.46 -27.28 8.57
N LEU A 67 8.18 -28.57 8.58
CA LEU A 67 9.14 -29.65 8.39
C LEU A 67 8.93 -30.33 7.05
N THR A 68 10.02 -30.79 6.45
CA THR A 68 9.99 -31.59 5.21
C THR A 68 10.09 -33.10 5.47
N GLN A 69 10.51 -33.47 6.68
CA GLN A 69 10.71 -34.85 7.10
C GLN A 69 10.41 -34.98 8.60
N ASN A 70 9.85 -36.12 8.99
CA ASN A 70 9.67 -36.49 10.39
C ASN A 70 10.47 -37.76 10.70
N SER A 71 11.33 -37.71 11.73
CA SER A 71 12.12 -38.84 12.20
C SER A 71 11.59 -39.49 13.48
N TYR A 72 10.50 -38.96 14.02
CA TYR A 72 9.80 -39.43 15.22
C TYR A 72 8.66 -40.40 14.88
N ASP A 73 8.16 -41.11 15.88
CA ASP A 73 7.07 -42.09 15.74
C ASP A 73 5.72 -41.43 15.39
N GLY A 74 5.57 -40.13 15.67
CA GLY A 74 4.40 -39.32 15.31
C GLY A 74 4.72 -37.82 15.29
N LEU A 75 3.84 -37.01 14.69
CA LEU A 75 4.06 -35.57 14.57
C LEU A 75 3.96 -34.84 15.92
N GLY A 76 3.12 -35.32 16.84
CA GLY A 76 3.09 -34.81 18.22
C GLY A 76 4.38 -35.06 19.00
N ASP A 77 5.01 -36.23 18.80
CA ASP A 77 6.31 -36.53 19.40
C ASP A 77 7.42 -35.67 18.78
N ALA A 78 7.32 -35.37 17.48
CA ALA A 78 8.22 -34.44 16.81
C ALA A 78 8.09 -33.01 17.38
N ALA A 79 6.87 -32.51 17.53
CA ALA A 79 6.61 -31.19 18.10
C ALA A 79 7.16 -31.08 19.54
N ALA A 80 6.90 -32.08 20.39
CA ALA A 80 7.46 -32.13 21.74
C ALA A 80 8.99 -32.26 21.75
N GLY A 81 9.56 -33.06 20.85
CA GLY A 81 11.00 -33.22 20.69
C GLY A 81 11.71 -31.93 20.28
N ILE A 82 11.18 -31.22 19.27
CA ILE A 82 11.66 -29.90 18.83
C ILE A 82 11.55 -28.88 19.97
N TYR A 83 10.43 -28.90 20.69
CA TYR A 83 10.22 -28.01 21.83
C TYR A 83 11.33 -28.14 22.87
N GLU A 84 11.75 -29.37 23.19
CA GLU A 84 12.84 -29.63 24.13
C GLU A 84 14.23 -29.39 23.52
N GLU A 85 14.45 -29.80 22.27
CA GLU A 85 15.76 -29.71 21.59
C GLU A 85 16.20 -28.26 21.37
N TYR A 86 15.26 -27.39 21.00
CA TYR A 86 15.51 -25.97 20.74
C TYR A 86 15.17 -25.07 21.93
N ASP A 87 14.90 -25.67 23.10
CA ASP A 87 14.66 -24.97 24.38
C ASP A 87 13.51 -23.95 24.30
N TYR A 88 12.47 -24.29 23.54
CA TYR A 88 11.26 -23.48 23.37
C TYR A 88 10.54 -23.25 24.69
N GLY A 89 9.78 -22.16 24.77
CA GLY A 89 9.00 -21.80 25.95
C GLY A 89 9.53 -20.58 26.69
N TYR A 90 8.59 -19.83 27.24
CA TYR A 90 8.81 -18.58 27.94
C TYR A 90 9.02 -18.80 29.44
N GLY A 91 9.98 -18.08 30.03
CA GLY A 91 10.25 -18.10 31.47
C GLY A 91 10.81 -19.43 32.00
N GLU A 92 10.82 -19.57 33.33
CA GLU A 92 11.37 -20.76 34.01
C GLU A 92 10.51 -22.02 33.82
N HIS A 93 9.22 -21.84 33.53
CA HIS A 93 8.27 -22.95 33.33
C HIS A 93 8.20 -23.44 31.88
N LYS A 94 8.93 -22.80 30.95
CA LYS A 94 8.95 -23.12 29.53
C LYS A 94 7.53 -23.18 28.96
N GLU A 95 6.80 -22.09 29.10
CA GLU A 95 5.40 -22.01 28.68
C GLU A 95 5.30 -21.54 27.23
N GLY A 96 4.51 -22.21 26.41
CA GLY A 96 4.38 -21.86 25.01
C GLY A 96 3.48 -22.77 24.21
N VAL A 97 3.22 -22.36 22.98
CA VAL A 97 2.43 -23.09 21.99
C VAL A 97 3.26 -23.20 20.71
N THR A 98 3.25 -24.37 20.08
CA THR A 98 3.85 -24.59 18.78
C THR A 98 2.83 -25.15 17.80
N LEU A 99 2.87 -24.65 16.58
CA LEU A 99 2.21 -25.23 15.41
C LEU A 99 3.26 -25.93 14.56
N THR A 100 3.16 -27.25 14.43
CA THR A 100 4.09 -28.03 13.61
C THR A 100 3.36 -28.57 12.38
N ILE A 101 3.93 -28.36 11.20
CA ILE A 101 3.36 -28.77 9.91
C ILE A 101 4.38 -29.66 9.19
N LEU A 102 3.93 -30.77 8.62
CA LEU A 102 4.76 -31.67 7.83
C LEU A 102 4.34 -31.61 6.36
N LEU A 103 5.31 -31.33 5.48
CA LEU A 103 5.09 -31.27 4.04
C LEU A 103 6.05 -32.19 3.31
N GLU A 104 5.56 -32.91 2.31
CA GLU A 104 6.41 -33.73 1.44
C GLU A 104 6.70 -33.02 0.11
N ALA A 105 7.97 -33.00 -0.27
CA ALA A 105 8.41 -32.50 -1.56
C ALA A 105 7.75 -33.27 -2.72
N GLN A 106 7.30 -32.53 -3.73
CA GLN A 106 6.79 -33.06 -4.99
C GLN A 106 7.82 -32.87 -6.12
N ASP A 107 7.45 -33.15 -7.37
CA ASP A 107 8.32 -32.92 -8.52
C ASP A 107 8.62 -31.42 -8.69
N GLY A 108 9.84 -30.99 -8.38
CA GLY A 108 10.29 -29.58 -8.48
C GLY A 108 10.36 -28.88 -7.12
N ASP A 109 10.10 -27.57 -7.10
CA ASP A 109 10.17 -26.72 -5.88
C ASP A 109 8.77 -26.58 -5.21
N THR A 110 8.00 -27.67 -5.17
CA THR A 110 6.62 -27.66 -4.62
C THR A 110 6.49 -28.67 -3.49
N TYR A 111 5.64 -28.34 -2.52
CA TYR A 111 5.45 -29.12 -1.30
C TYR A 111 3.97 -29.29 -1.02
N ARG A 112 3.56 -30.45 -0.53
CA ARG A 112 2.17 -30.70 -0.18
C ARG A 112 2.05 -31.42 1.16
N MET A 113 0.91 -31.22 1.81
CA MET A 113 0.50 -32.02 2.96
C MET A 113 -0.10 -33.34 2.43
N VAL A 114 0.37 -34.49 2.94
CA VAL A 114 0.00 -35.80 2.37
C VAL A 114 -1.20 -36.42 3.09
N ASP A 115 -1.23 -36.29 4.41
CA ASP A 115 -2.34 -36.64 5.29
C ASP A 115 -2.98 -35.37 5.85
N GLU A 116 -4.31 -35.34 6.01
CA GLU A 116 -5.02 -34.20 6.62
C GLU A 116 -4.62 -33.97 8.09
N ASN A 117 -3.89 -34.93 8.70
CA ASN A 117 -3.33 -34.86 10.05
C ASN A 117 -1.80 -34.61 10.06
N ASP A 118 -1.19 -34.25 8.93
CA ASP A 118 0.24 -33.85 8.84
C ASP A 118 0.47 -32.43 9.39
N TRP A 119 -0.25 -32.07 10.46
CA TRP A 119 -0.02 -30.90 11.28
C TRP A 119 -0.51 -31.17 12.70
N CYS A 120 0.09 -30.52 13.69
CA CYS A 120 -0.33 -30.64 15.08
C CYS A 120 -0.05 -29.36 15.86
N VAL A 121 -0.73 -29.23 17.00
CA VAL A 121 -0.50 -28.17 17.97
C VAL A 121 -0.02 -28.80 19.27
N TYR A 122 1.09 -28.30 19.80
CA TYR A 122 1.60 -28.67 21.11
C TYR A 122 1.61 -27.44 22.01
N ALA A 123 1.18 -27.59 23.26
CA ALA A 123 1.20 -26.50 24.22
C ALA A 123 1.66 -26.97 25.60
N ARG A 124 2.43 -26.10 26.26
CA ARG A 124 2.91 -26.28 27.62
C ARG A 124 2.53 -25.06 28.45
N LEU A 125 1.84 -25.31 29.56
CA LEU A 125 1.48 -24.30 30.56
C LEU A 125 1.84 -24.83 31.94
N SER A 126 2.17 -23.94 32.86
CA SER A 126 2.24 -24.26 34.28
C SER A 126 0.84 -24.47 34.87
N ASP A 127 0.77 -25.26 35.93
CA ASP A 127 -0.47 -25.52 36.67
C ASP A 127 -1.11 -24.22 37.23
N GLU A 128 -0.33 -23.14 37.36
CA GLU A 128 -0.80 -21.83 37.83
C GLU A 128 -1.54 -21.04 36.73
N ARG A 129 -1.21 -21.29 35.45
CA ARG A 129 -1.77 -20.57 34.30
C ARG A 129 -2.88 -21.32 33.56
N GLY A 130 -2.99 -22.63 33.76
CA GLY A 130 -4.08 -23.43 33.24
C GLY A 130 -3.63 -24.75 32.66
N ASN A 131 -4.53 -25.41 31.93
CA ASN A 131 -4.27 -26.71 31.33
C ASN A 131 -3.70 -26.57 29.91
N GLY A 132 -2.46 -27.04 29.69
CA GLY A 132 -1.82 -27.04 28.38
C GLY A 132 -2.60 -27.83 27.31
N GLN A 133 -3.31 -28.90 27.68
CA GLN A 133 -4.13 -29.67 26.73
C GLN A 133 -5.39 -28.92 26.29
N GLU A 134 -5.97 -28.11 27.17
CA GLU A 134 -7.13 -27.27 26.82
C GLU A 134 -6.69 -26.13 25.89
N LEU A 135 -5.53 -25.52 26.17
CA LEU A 135 -4.94 -24.52 25.27
C LEU A 135 -4.59 -25.13 23.90
N SER A 136 -3.93 -26.29 23.85
CA SER A 136 -3.61 -26.94 22.57
C SER A 136 -4.87 -27.30 21.79
N GLY A 137 -5.93 -27.74 22.48
CA GLY A 137 -7.21 -28.06 21.85
C GLY A 137 -7.90 -26.82 21.28
N ALA A 138 -7.94 -25.73 22.03
CA ALA A 138 -8.53 -24.47 21.56
C ALA A 138 -7.80 -23.92 20.33
N VAL A 139 -6.46 -23.91 20.38
CA VAL A 139 -5.63 -23.47 19.25
C VAL A 139 -5.80 -24.41 18.05
N TYR A 140 -5.86 -25.73 18.27
CA TYR A 140 -6.12 -26.69 17.21
C TYR A 140 -7.44 -26.41 16.48
N ASP A 141 -8.53 -26.20 17.23
CA ASP A 141 -9.85 -25.90 16.67
C ASP A 141 -9.85 -24.59 15.85
N ALA A 142 -9.09 -23.58 16.31
CA ALA A 142 -8.96 -22.29 15.63
C ALA A 142 -8.12 -22.36 14.35
N VAL A 143 -7.07 -23.19 14.33
CA VAL A 143 -6.15 -23.35 13.19
C VAL A 143 -6.73 -24.28 12.12
N GLN A 144 -7.53 -25.28 12.50
CA GLN A 144 -8.07 -26.32 11.62
C GLN A 144 -8.68 -25.82 10.29
N PRO A 145 -9.45 -24.70 10.24
CA PRO A 145 -10.02 -24.19 8.99
C PRO A 145 -8.98 -23.86 7.90
N TYR A 146 -7.77 -23.48 8.32
CA TYR A 146 -6.67 -23.10 7.44
C TYR A 146 -5.80 -24.29 7.00
N MET A 147 -6.03 -25.47 7.59
CA MET A 147 -5.34 -26.73 7.24
C MET A 147 -6.09 -27.56 6.19
N ALA A 148 -7.06 -26.95 5.50
CA ALA A 148 -7.84 -27.63 4.47
C ALA A 148 -6.95 -28.11 3.32
N ALA A 149 -7.12 -29.37 2.88
CA ALA A 149 -6.32 -30.01 1.84
C ALA A 149 -6.19 -29.21 0.52
N ARG A 150 -7.18 -28.36 0.19
CA ARG A 150 -7.14 -27.47 -0.98
C ARG A 150 -6.01 -26.44 -0.93
N ALA A 151 -5.63 -25.99 0.27
CA ALA A 151 -4.61 -24.97 0.47
C ALA A 151 -3.20 -25.59 0.44
N TRP A 152 -3.09 -26.88 0.76
CA TRP A 152 -1.83 -27.59 0.94
C TRP A 152 -1.60 -28.68 -0.13
N ASN A 153 -2.16 -28.49 -1.33
CA ASN A 153 -2.12 -29.49 -2.40
C ASN A 153 -0.82 -29.48 -3.22
N GLY A 154 0.05 -28.49 -3.02
CA GLY A 154 1.31 -28.31 -3.74
C GLY A 154 1.18 -27.78 -5.17
N GLU A 155 -0.02 -27.40 -5.62
CA GLU A 155 -0.23 -26.77 -6.93
C GLU A 155 0.07 -25.26 -6.90
N ASP A 156 -0.19 -24.61 -5.76
CA ASP A 156 0.06 -23.18 -5.56
C ASP A 156 0.64 -22.91 -4.15
N MET A 157 1.96 -22.76 -4.09
CA MET A 157 2.66 -22.43 -2.84
C MET A 157 2.23 -21.07 -2.25
N THR A 158 1.66 -20.16 -3.06
CA THR A 158 1.12 -18.88 -2.57
C THR A 158 -0.14 -19.10 -1.75
N MET A 159 -1.00 -20.05 -2.14
CA MET A 159 -2.17 -20.42 -1.34
C MET A 159 -1.75 -21.07 -0.01
N SER A 160 -0.72 -21.93 -0.02
CA SER A 160 -0.15 -22.50 1.20
C SER A 160 0.41 -21.41 2.13
N ALA A 161 1.12 -20.43 1.57
CA ALA A 161 1.69 -19.32 2.34
C ALA A 161 0.60 -18.44 2.98
N VAL A 162 -0.47 -18.11 2.25
CA VAL A 162 -1.61 -17.36 2.79
C VAL A 162 -2.32 -18.15 3.89
N ALA A 163 -2.52 -19.46 3.69
CA ALA A 163 -3.13 -20.32 4.70
C ALA A 163 -2.25 -20.41 5.97
N LEU A 164 -0.93 -20.46 5.82
CA LEU A 164 0.01 -20.43 6.94
C LEU A 164 -0.08 -19.11 7.72
N THR A 165 -0.11 -17.96 7.04
CA THR A 165 -0.31 -16.65 7.68
C THR A 165 -1.57 -16.63 8.54
N GLN A 166 -2.70 -17.07 7.98
CA GLN A 166 -3.97 -17.08 8.70
C GLN A 166 -3.99 -18.07 9.88
N ALA A 167 -3.33 -19.22 9.72
CA ALA A 167 -3.13 -20.17 10.81
C ALA A 167 -2.31 -19.58 11.96
N VAL A 168 -1.26 -18.83 11.66
CA VAL A 168 -0.42 -18.15 12.65
C VAL A 168 -1.23 -17.10 13.41
N ASP A 169 -2.05 -16.31 12.72
CA ASP A 169 -2.91 -15.30 13.35
C ASP A 169 -3.95 -15.94 14.28
N ALA A 170 -4.62 -17.00 13.81
CA ALA A 170 -5.62 -17.71 14.61
C ALA A 170 -4.99 -18.36 15.86
N MET A 171 -3.76 -18.89 15.74
CA MET A 171 -3.01 -19.40 16.88
C MET A 171 -2.69 -18.28 17.89
N ALA A 172 -2.22 -17.13 17.41
CA ALA A 172 -1.86 -15.99 18.24
C ALA A 172 -3.07 -15.42 19.00
N GLU A 173 -4.17 -15.16 18.29
CA GLU A 173 -5.42 -14.63 18.86
C GLU A 173 -6.02 -15.58 19.90
N THR A 174 -6.07 -16.88 19.58
CA THR A 174 -6.63 -17.88 20.50
C THR A 174 -5.77 -18.05 21.75
N ALA A 175 -4.45 -18.03 21.60
CA ALA A 175 -3.54 -18.10 22.74
C ALA A 175 -3.68 -16.86 23.64
N GLU A 176 -3.82 -15.67 23.05
CA GLU A 176 -4.08 -14.44 23.79
C GLU A 176 -5.40 -14.50 24.56
N ASP A 177 -6.52 -14.81 23.90
CA ASP A 177 -7.84 -14.88 24.53
C ASP A 177 -7.86 -15.90 25.68
N TYR A 178 -7.26 -17.06 25.46
CA TYR A 178 -7.17 -18.11 26.49
C TYR A 178 -6.37 -17.63 27.71
N ILE A 179 -5.23 -16.98 27.50
CA ILE A 179 -4.39 -16.48 28.61
C ILE A 179 -5.08 -15.33 29.35
N LEU A 180 -5.66 -14.36 28.64
CA LEU A 180 -6.34 -13.22 29.26
C LEU A 180 -7.58 -13.66 30.06
N THR A 181 -8.28 -14.69 29.58
CA THR A 181 -9.46 -15.23 30.26
C THR A 181 -9.08 -16.03 31.51
N ASN A 182 -8.03 -16.86 31.45
CA ASN A 182 -7.68 -17.78 32.53
C ASN A 182 -6.65 -17.23 33.53
N CYS A 183 -5.87 -16.20 33.14
CA CYS A 183 -4.83 -15.62 33.97
C CYS A 183 -4.67 -14.10 33.70
N PRO A 184 -5.64 -13.25 34.09
CA PRO A 184 -5.56 -11.81 33.86
C PRO A 184 -4.37 -11.20 34.62
N PRO A 185 -3.64 -10.23 34.01
CA PRO A 185 -2.44 -9.66 34.60
C PRO A 185 -2.75 -8.97 35.93
N ALA A 186 -1.88 -9.19 36.92
CA ALA A 186 -2.06 -8.67 38.27
C ALA A 186 -2.00 -7.12 38.28
N GLY A 187 -3.14 -6.44 38.31
CA GLY A 187 -3.15 -4.97 38.40
C GLY A 187 -4.43 -4.19 38.06
N SER A 188 -5.52 -4.81 37.61
CA SER A 188 -6.76 -4.07 37.26
C SER A 188 -7.86 -4.24 38.32
N GLY A 189 -7.68 -3.56 39.45
CA GLY A 189 -8.72 -3.35 40.46
C GLY A 189 -9.44 -2.01 40.25
N GLU A 190 -10.73 -2.11 39.90
CA GLU A 190 -11.85 -1.19 40.15
C GLU A 190 -12.01 0.15 39.38
N ASP A 191 -13.20 0.21 38.75
CA ASP A 191 -14.11 1.35 38.57
C ASP A 191 -14.02 2.20 37.28
N ALA A 192 -14.56 1.65 36.21
CA ALA A 192 -15.49 2.39 35.33
C ALA A 192 -16.56 1.40 34.88
N GLY A 193 -17.84 1.76 35.03
CA GLY A 193 -18.94 0.96 34.51
C GLY A 193 -18.80 0.80 33.01
N VAL A 194 -18.42 -0.40 32.56
CA VAL A 194 -18.35 -0.77 31.15
C VAL A 194 -19.55 -1.66 30.87
N GLU A 195 -20.44 -1.16 30.01
CA GLU A 195 -21.42 -1.99 29.32
C GLU A 195 -20.70 -3.17 28.69
N LYS A 196 -21.23 -4.38 28.89
CA LYS A 196 -20.71 -5.62 28.30
C LYS A 196 -20.45 -5.38 26.80
N PRO A 197 -19.26 -5.71 26.25
CA PRO A 197 -19.16 -5.84 24.81
C PRO A 197 -19.98 -7.08 24.43
N VAL A 198 -20.95 -6.85 23.57
CA VAL A 198 -21.67 -7.90 22.85
C VAL A 198 -20.65 -8.62 21.98
N GLN A 199 -20.64 -9.96 22.03
CA GLN A 199 -19.97 -10.79 21.04
C GLN A 199 -20.33 -10.32 19.63
N GLY A 200 -19.32 -9.82 18.91
CA GLY A 200 -19.39 -9.45 17.51
C GLY A 200 -17.98 -9.03 17.10
N SER A 201 -17.49 -9.53 15.97
CA SER A 201 -16.32 -9.01 15.26
C SER A 201 -16.21 -7.50 15.48
N VAL A 202 -15.08 -7.02 16.03
CA VAL A 202 -14.79 -5.59 16.04
C VAL A 202 -14.41 -5.25 14.59
N THR A 203 -15.42 -5.14 13.74
CA THR A 203 -15.27 -4.55 12.41
C THR A 203 -14.90 -3.08 12.64
N MET A 204 -13.78 -2.64 12.07
CA MET A 204 -13.40 -1.23 12.08
C MET A 204 -14.57 -0.38 11.57
N GLN A 205 -14.85 0.73 12.26
CA GLN A 205 -15.86 1.70 11.84
C GLN A 205 -15.52 2.25 10.45
N TYR A 206 -16.53 2.64 9.67
CA TYR A 206 -16.31 3.23 8.34
C TYR A 206 -15.55 4.56 8.43
N VAL A 207 -15.78 5.32 9.49
CA VAL A 207 -15.10 6.56 9.84
C VAL A 207 -14.45 6.35 11.20
N PHE A 208 -13.14 6.13 11.22
CA PHE A 208 -12.37 5.92 12.44
C PHE A 208 -11.71 7.24 12.88
N ASP A 209 -12.17 7.83 13.98
CA ASP A 209 -11.63 9.09 14.51
C ASP A 209 -10.87 8.88 15.83
N ALA A 210 -9.62 8.42 15.73
CA ALA A 210 -8.74 8.25 16.88
C ALA A 210 -8.16 9.57 17.40
N ALA A 211 -8.12 10.61 16.56
CA ALA A 211 -7.61 11.93 16.90
C ALA A 211 -8.63 12.84 17.63
N ASP A 212 -9.87 12.35 17.85
CA ASP A 212 -10.97 13.07 18.52
C ASP A 212 -11.26 14.47 17.90
N LEU A 213 -11.24 14.54 16.57
CA LEU A 213 -11.39 15.79 15.80
C LEU A 213 -12.85 16.11 15.46
N LEU A 214 -13.74 15.12 15.54
CA LEU A 214 -15.16 15.24 15.22
C LEU A 214 -16.02 15.12 16.48
N PRO A 215 -16.92 16.10 16.74
CA PRO A 215 -17.98 15.90 17.71
C PRO A 215 -18.83 14.68 17.35
N TYR A 216 -19.26 13.91 18.35
CA TYR A 216 -20.03 12.67 18.16
C TYR A 216 -21.19 12.79 17.15
N GLU A 217 -22.01 13.85 17.24
CA GLU A 217 -23.14 14.06 16.31
C GLU A 217 -22.75 14.24 14.83
N LYS A 218 -21.52 14.71 14.59
CA LYS A 218 -20.95 14.88 13.25
C LYS A 218 -20.32 13.58 12.78
N TRP A 219 -19.56 12.92 13.65
CA TRP A 219 -18.98 11.61 13.40
C TRP A 219 -20.06 10.57 13.06
N GLU A 220 -21.11 10.45 13.87
CA GLU A 220 -22.20 9.47 13.68
C GLU A 220 -22.90 9.64 12.31
N LYS A 221 -23.03 10.89 11.84
CA LYS A 221 -23.59 11.18 10.51
C LYS A 221 -22.68 10.74 9.37
N LEU A 222 -21.36 10.93 9.53
CA LEU A 222 -20.39 10.51 8.53
C LEU A 222 -20.31 8.98 8.49
N GLU A 223 -20.28 8.33 9.65
CA GLU A 223 -20.30 6.87 9.81
C GLU A 223 -21.50 6.23 9.10
N ALA A 224 -22.71 6.65 9.47
CA ALA A 224 -23.95 6.13 8.87
C ALA A 224 -24.01 6.37 7.35
N ARG A 225 -23.42 7.48 6.89
CA ARG A 225 -23.38 7.82 5.47
C ARG A 225 -22.38 6.95 4.71
N ALA A 226 -21.19 6.72 5.26
CA ALA A 226 -20.17 5.86 4.69
C ALA A 226 -20.65 4.40 4.63
N GLU A 227 -21.31 3.91 5.68
CA GLU A 227 -21.96 2.59 5.69
C GLU A 227 -23.02 2.48 4.57
N ALA A 228 -23.91 3.48 4.47
CA ALA A 228 -24.98 3.47 3.48
C ALA A 228 -24.45 3.47 2.02
N ILE A 229 -23.38 4.23 1.75
CA ILE A 229 -22.72 4.22 0.44
C ILE A 229 -22.10 2.85 0.19
N SER A 230 -21.38 2.30 1.18
CA SER A 230 -20.67 1.03 1.06
C SER A 230 -21.61 -0.13 0.74
N GLN A 231 -22.72 -0.24 1.48
CA GLN A 231 -23.75 -1.27 1.26
C GLN A 231 -24.46 -1.09 -0.08
N LYS A 232 -24.74 0.14 -0.49
CA LYS A 232 -25.45 0.44 -1.73
C LYS A 232 -24.62 0.10 -2.97
N GLN A 233 -23.31 0.34 -2.91
CA GLN A 233 -22.39 0.23 -4.05
C GLN A 233 -21.61 -1.10 -4.05
N ASP A 234 -21.79 -1.96 -3.04
CA ASP A 234 -21.02 -3.19 -2.82
C ASP A 234 -19.50 -2.96 -2.85
N CYS A 235 -19.06 -1.82 -2.31
CA CYS A 235 -17.68 -1.37 -2.29
C CYS A 235 -17.44 -0.57 -1.01
N GLY A 236 -16.56 -1.02 -0.12
CA GLY A 236 -16.32 -0.39 1.17
C GLY A 236 -15.67 0.99 1.05
N VAL A 237 -16.23 2.01 1.69
CA VAL A 237 -15.72 3.39 1.68
C VAL A 237 -15.36 3.80 3.11
N TYR A 238 -14.06 3.92 3.36
CA TYR A 238 -13.50 4.13 4.70
C TYR A 238 -12.73 5.45 4.81
N PHE A 239 -12.67 6.00 6.02
CA PHE A 239 -11.88 7.18 6.37
C PHE A 239 -11.30 7.04 7.78
N ALA A 240 -10.03 7.38 7.98
CA ALA A 240 -9.37 7.32 9.27
C ALA A 240 -8.64 8.63 9.60
N LEU A 241 -8.84 9.12 10.82
CA LEU A 241 -8.17 10.27 11.42
C LEU A 241 -7.35 9.77 12.61
N VAL A 242 -6.04 9.96 12.56
CA VAL A 242 -5.12 9.53 13.64
C VAL A 242 -4.16 10.66 14.02
N ASP A 243 -3.71 10.67 15.27
CA ASP A 243 -2.70 11.62 15.73
C ASP A 243 -1.38 11.38 14.98
N ASP A 244 -0.86 10.15 15.02
CA ASP A 244 0.34 9.73 14.30
C ASP A 244 0.11 8.37 13.65
N TYR A 245 0.36 8.26 12.34
CA TYR A 245 0.17 6.99 11.63
C TYR A 245 1.20 5.93 12.03
N THR A 246 2.36 6.33 12.58
CA THR A 246 3.43 5.40 12.98
C THR A 246 3.05 4.52 14.16
N GLU A 247 1.96 4.85 14.87
CA GLU A 247 1.38 3.99 15.92
C GLU A 247 0.59 2.81 15.35
N PHE A 248 0.18 2.87 14.08
CA PHE A 248 -0.70 1.89 13.43
C PHE A 248 0.04 0.97 12.46
N GLY A 249 1.33 1.20 12.24
CA GLY A 249 2.12 0.38 11.32
C GLY A 249 3.50 0.97 11.06
N ASN A 250 4.28 0.22 10.30
CA ASN A 250 5.65 0.60 9.96
C ASN A 250 5.76 1.00 8.48
N GLY A 251 6.61 2.00 8.21
CA GLY A 251 6.91 2.45 6.86
C GLY A 251 6.37 3.84 6.56
N SER A 252 6.11 4.11 5.28
CA SER A 252 5.44 5.33 4.84
C SER A 252 3.96 5.32 5.21
N ILE A 253 3.31 6.49 5.24
CA ILE A 253 1.86 6.55 5.50
C ILE A 253 1.04 5.73 4.49
N TYR A 254 1.51 5.62 3.24
CA TYR A 254 0.86 4.77 2.25
C TYR A 254 0.95 3.29 2.64
N GLU A 255 2.11 2.85 3.13
CA GLU A 255 2.30 1.49 3.60
C GLU A 255 1.41 1.17 4.80
N VAL A 256 1.35 2.08 5.78
CA VAL A 256 0.46 1.94 6.94
C VAL A 256 -1.02 1.94 6.52
N THR A 257 -1.39 2.70 5.50
CA THR A 257 -2.80 2.77 5.05
C THR A 257 -3.29 1.46 4.44
N TYR A 258 -2.47 0.79 3.64
CA TYR A 258 -2.85 -0.54 3.14
C TYR A 258 -2.73 -1.61 4.24
N GLN A 259 -1.76 -1.50 5.16
CA GLN A 259 -1.65 -2.40 6.34
C GLN A 259 -2.93 -2.32 7.17
N LEU A 260 -3.43 -1.11 7.43
CA LEU A 260 -4.70 -0.88 8.11
C LEU A 260 -5.87 -1.48 7.35
N TYR A 261 -5.91 -1.33 6.02
CA TYR A 261 -6.94 -1.91 5.17
C TYR A 261 -6.97 -3.44 5.25
N HIS A 262 -5.82 -4.08 5.11
CA HIS A 262 -5.74 -5.55 5.11
C HIS A 262 -5.84 -6.16 6.51
N GLY A 263 -5.17 -5.56 7.50
CA GLY A 263 -5.19 -6.02 8.89
C GLY A 263 -6.57 -5.89 9.54
N SER A 264 -7.39 -4.93 9.09
CA SER A 264 -8.79 -4.80 9.55
C SER A 264 -9.78 -5.53 8.64
N GLU A 265 -9.30 -6.33 7.68
CA GLU A 265 -10.08 -7.06 6.67
C GLU A 265 -11.11 -6.20 5.93
N LEU A 266 -10.77 -4.93 5.65
CA LEU A 266 -11.68 -4.00 5.01
C LEU A 266 -12.02 -4.39 3.57
N GLY A 267 -13.18 -3.91 3.14
CA GLY A 267 -13.70 -4.10 1.79
C GLY A 267 -15.01 -4.89 1.77
N MET A 268 -15.66 -4.91 0.60
CA MET A 268 -16.96 -5.55 0.41
C MET A 268 -16.85 -6.70 -0.60
N GLY A 269 -17.67 -7.73 -0.40
CA GLY A 269 -17.72 -8.91 -1.26
C GLY A 269 -16.45 -9.76 -1.22
N SER A 270 -16.41 -10.80 -2.06
CA SER A 270 -15.28 -11.73 -2.13
C SER A 270 -14.00 -11.09 -2.68
N GLY A 271 -14.12 -10.00 -3.44
CA GLY A 271 -13.00 -9.21 -3.95
C GLY A 271 -12.43 -8.24 -2.92
N ARG A 272 -13.10 -8.06 -1.77
CA ARG A 272 -12.85 -7.02 -0.78
C ARG A 272 -12.72 -5.64 -1.43
N ASP A 273 -13.64 -5.34 -2.34
CA ASP A 273 -13.67 -4.07 -3.05
C ASP A 273 -13.85 -2.91 -2.07
N GLY A 274 -12.94 -1.94 -2.12
CA GLY A 274 -13.01 -0.78 -1.25
C GLY A 274 -11.90 0.24 -1.44
N ILE A 275 -12.10 1.37 -0.74
CA ILE A 275 -11.22 2.53 -0.71
C ILE A 275 -11.13 3.05 0.73
N ILE A 276 -9.92 3.37 1.18
CA ILE A 276 -9.66 4.02 2.46
C ILE A 276 -8.81 5.27 2.27
N VAL A 277 -9.10 6.30 3.06
CA VAL A 277 -8.21 7.45 3.26
C VAL A 277 -7.77 7.51 4.70
N LEU A 278 -6.46 7.61 4.96
CA LEU A 278 -5.86 7.85 6.27
C LEU A 278 -5.28 9.26 6.31
N LEU A 279 -5.66 10.04 7.32
CA LEU A 279 -5.01 11.31 7.68
C LEU A 279 -4.26 11.16 9.01
N SER A 280 -3.00 11.60 9.02
CA SER A 280 -2.19 11.71 10.23
C SER A 280 -1.85 13.17 10.54
N MET A 281 -2.12 13.59 11.77
CA MET A 281 -1.97 14.98 12.21
C MET A 281 -0.51 15.39 12.49
N ALA A 282 0.31 14.46 12.99
CA ALA A 282 1.69 14.72 13.46
C ALA A 282 2.54 15.51 12.45
N GLU A 283 2.48 15.13 11.18
CA GLU A 283 3.12 15.88 10.10
C GLU A 283 2.16 16.23 8.94
N ARG A 284 0.85 16.19 9.17
CA ARG A 284 -0.19 16.43 8.17
C ARG A 284 0.00 15.61 6.90
N ASN A 285 0.19 14.30 7.09
CA ASN A 285 0.34 13.33 6.01
C ASN A 285 -1.02 12.71 5.68
N TYR A 286 -1.27 12.43 4.40
CA TYR A 286 -2.38 11.57 4.01
C TYR A 286 -1.94 10.44 3.08
N ALA A 287 -2.74 9.40 3.06
CA ALA A 287 -2.71 8.38 2.03
C ALA A 287 -4.13 7.91 1.70
N MET A 288 -4.32 7.54 0.44
CA MET A 288 -5.52 6.92 -0.11
C MET A 288 -5.09 5.59 -0.71
N PHE A 289 -5.80 4.52 -0.38
CA PHE A 289 -5.57 3.18 -0.89
C PHE A 289 -6.88 2.60 -1.45
N VAL A 290 -6.80 2.01 -2.63
CA VAL A 290 -7.92 1.34 -3.32
C VAL A 290 -7.54 -0.12 -3.54
N TYR A 291 -8.47 -1.03 -3.26
CA TYR A 291 -8.27 -2.47 -3.39
C TYR A 291 -9.52 -3.16 -3.95
N GLY A 292 -9.32 -4.18 -4.78
CA GLY A 292 -10.39 -4.94 -5.43
C GLY A 292 -10.62 -4.55 -6.89
N GLU A 293 -11.09 -5.49 -7.70
CA GLU A 293 -11.23 -5.32 -9.16
C GLU A 293 -12.25 -4.23 -9.52
N TYR A 294 -13.40 -4.22 -8.84
CA TYR A 294 -14.44 -3.22 -9.06
C TYR A 294 -14.01 -1.85 -8.52
N ALA A 295 -13.38 -1.80 -7.35
CA ALA A 295 -12.88 -0.55 -6.79
C ALA A 295 -11.80 0.08 -7.70
N GLU A 296 -10.86 -0.70 -8.22
CA GLU A 296 -9.85 -0.24 -9.19
C GLU A 296 -10.47 0.16 -10.54
N TYR A 297 -11.60 -0.45 -10.92
CA TYR A 297 -12.37 0.00 -12.06
C TYR A 297 -13.09 1.35 -11.80
N ALA A 298 -13.58 1.59 -10.59
CA ALA A 298 -14.23 2.84 -10.23
C ALA A 298 -13.24 3.99 -10.00
N PHE A 299 -12.10 3.70 -9.37
CA PHE A 299 -11.10 4.65 -8.89
C PHE A 299 -9.75 4.44 -9.56
N ASP A 300 -9.69 4.64 -10.87
CA ASP A 300 -8.42 4.53 -11.60
C ASP A 300 -7.43 5.65 -11.23
N GLU A 301 -6.22 5.61 -11.78
CA GLU A 301 -5.19 6.61 -11.49
C GLU A 301 -5.68 8.06 -11.68
N TYR A 302 -6.45 8.32 -12.74
CA TYR A 302 -7.00 9.65 -13.02
C TYR A 302 -8.19 10.00 -12.11
N GLY A 303 -9.06 9.03 -11.84
CA GLY A 303 -10.15 9.14 -10.89
C GLY A 303 -9.63 9.54 -9.52
N LYS A 304 -8.60 8.85 -9.02
CA LYS A 304 -7.95 9.15 -7.74
C LYS A 304 -7.35 10.54 -7.68
N GLU A 305 -6.67 11.00 -8.73
CA GLU A 305 -6.20 12.39 -8.83
C GLU A 305 -7.36 13.40 -8.70
N LYS A 306 -8.50 13.12 -9.34
CA LYS A 306 -9.69 13.99 -9.26
C LYS A 306 -10.47 13.89 -7.97
N LEU A 307 -10.47 12.71 -7.35
CA LEU A 307 -11.09 12.48 -6.05
C LEU A 307 -10.36 13.27 -4.97
N GLU A 308 -9.03 13.22 -4.95
CA GLU A 308 -8.17 14.00 -4.05
C GLU A 308 -8.48 15.51 -4.12
N GLU A 309 -8.65 16.06 -5.33
CA GLU A 309 -9.01 17.48 -5.53
C GLU A 309 -10.36 17.88 -4.89
N GLN A 310 -11.27 16.92 -4.61
CA GLN A 310 -12.59 17.23 -4.04
C GLN A 310 -12.55 17.44 -2.52
N PHE A 311 -11.64 16.78 -1.80
CA PHE A 311 -11.68 16.74 -0.34
C PHE A 311 -10.41 17.28 0.32
N LEU A 312 -9.25 17.17 -0.34
CA LEU A 312 -7.96 17.41 0.31
C LEU A 312 -7.79 18.88 0.75
N GLY A 313 -8.38 19.81 -0.01
CA GLY A 313 -8.33 21.24 0.28
C GLY A 313 -9.02 21.63 1.60
N ASP A 314 -10.09 20.92 1.98
CA ASP A 314 -10.86 21.22 3.20
C ASP A 314 -10.04 20.95 4.47
N PHE A 315 -9.20 19.92 4.44
CA PHE A 315 -8.32 19.57 5.56
C PHE A 315 -7.22 20.61 5.78
N GLY A 316 -6.81 21.35 4.74
CA GLY A 316 -5.91 22.49 4.84
C GLY A 316 -6.47 23.64 5.70
N GLU A 317 -7.79 23.74 5.81
CA GLU A 317 -8.52 24.73 6.62
C GLU A 317 -9.07 24.13 7.92
N ASP A 318 -8.63 22.92 8.28
CA ASP A 318 -9.10 22.11 9.42
C ASP A 318 -10.63 21.84 9.40
N ASP A 319 -11.27 21.83 8.22
CA ASP A 319 -12.67 21.42 8.06
C ASP A 319 -12.79 19.91 7.87
N TRP A 320 -12.63 19.16 8.97
CA TRP A 320 -12.67 17.70 8.98
C TRP A 320 -14.00 17.13 8.50
N TYR A 321 -15.12 17.70 8.96
CA TYR A 321 -16.45 17.22 8.58
C TYR A 321 -16.77 17.54 7.13
N GLY A 322 -16.44 18.75 6.66
CA GLY A 322 -16.61 19.14 5.27
C GLY A 322 -15.80 18.26 4.32
N GLY A 323 -14.51 18.06 4.63
CA GLY A 323 -13.62 17.23 3.81
C GLY A 323 -14.08 15.77 3.72
N ILE A 324 -14.44 15.14 4.85
CA ILE A 324 -14.94 13.75 4.82
C ILE A 324 -16.28 13.69 4.08
N SER A 325 -17.17 14.67 4.28
CA SER A 325 -18.44 14.72 3.55
C SER A 325 -18.22 14.81 2.04
N ASN A 326 -17.31 15.67 1.58
CA ASN A 326 -16.97 15.85 0.17
C ASN A 326 -16.32 14.59 -0.43
N TYR A 327 -15.46 13.91 0.35
CA TYR A 327 -14.92 12.60 -0.01
C TYR A 327 -16.03 11.57 -0.23
N LEU A 328 -16.96 11.42 0.71
CA LEU A 328 -18.08 10.48 0.61
C LEU A 328 -19.01 10.80 -0.58
N ASP A 329 -19.32 12.08 -0.80
CA ASP A 329 -20.09 12.56 -1.97
C ASP A 329 -19.41 12.15 -3.29
N ALA A 330 -18.11 12.37 -3.40
CA ALA A 330 -17.34 12.04 -4.59
C ALA A 330 -17.20 10.53 -4.80
N CYS A 331 -16.98 9.75 -3.74
CA CYS A 331 -16.99 8.29 -3.81
C CYS A 331 -18.33 7.75 -4.30
N GLU A 332 -19.45 8.24 -3.75
CA GLU A 332 -20.79 7.83 -4.21
C GLU A 332 -21.02 8.16 -5.69
N GLU A 333 -20.62 9.36 -6.14
CA GLU A 333 -20.72 9.76 -7.54
C GLU A 333 -19.89 8.85 -8.47
N TYR A 334 -18.66 8.52 -8.06
CA TYR A 334 -17.72 7.74 -8.87
C TYR A 334 -18.16 6.29 -8.98
N LEU A 335 -18.59 5.68 -7.88
CA LEU A 335 -19.16 4.33 -7.86
C LEU A 335 -20.44 4.27 -8.70
N THR A 336 -21.33 5.25 -8.57
CA THR A 336 -22.55 5.34 -9.40
C THR A 336 -22.23 5.44 -10.90
N LYS A 337 -21.17 6.19 -11.25
CA LYS A 337 -20.67 6.29 -12.64
C LYS A 337 -20.07 4.98 -13.13
N ALA A 338 -19.35 4.26 -12.27
CA ALA A 338 -18.78 2.95 -12.56
C ALA A 338 -19.88 1.91 -12.82
N ASP A 339 -20.91 1.85 -11.97
CA ASP A 339 -22.12 1.03 -12.17
C ASP A 339 -22.81 1.30 -13.51
N ALA A 340 -22.84 2.57 -13.93
CA ALA A 340 -23.37 2.96 -15.23
C ALA A 340 -22.45 2.65 -16.43
N GLY A 341 -21.29 2.01 -16.18
CA GLY A 341 -20.26 1.67 -17.17
C GLY A 341 -19.49 2.89 -17.70
N LYS A 342 -19.52 4.01 -16.98
CA LYS A 342 -18.90 5.30 -17.36
C LYS A 342 -18.06 5.88 -16.21
N PRO A 343 -17.07 5.14 -15.69
CA PRO A 343 -16.20 5.63 -14.61
C PRO A 343 -15.49 6.93 -15.03
N VAL A 344 -15.00 7.67 -14.02
CA VAL A 344 -14.24 8.90 -14.27
C VAL A 344 -12.90 8.53 -14.90
N ARG A 345 -12.69 8.93 -16.16
CA ARG A 345 -11.50 8.56 -16.94
C ARG A 345 -10.88 9.78 -17.61
N ARG A 346 -9.58 9.71 -17.87
CA ARG A 346 -8.84 10.78 -18.54
C ARG A 346 -9.38 10.99 -19.96
N PRO A 347 -9.72 12.23 -20.35
CA PRO A 347 -10.25 12.49 -21.68
C PRO A 347 -9.19 12.28 -22.78
N TYR A 348 -9.35 11.22 -23.57
CA TYR A 348 -8.42 10.88 -24.68
C TYR A 348 -8.32 11.96 -25.76
N TRP A 349 -9.30 12.87 -25.89
CA TRP A 349 -9.29 13.92 -26.91
C TRP A 349 -8.13 14.92 -26.76
N ILE A 350 -7.59 15.08 -25.54
CA ILE A 350 -6.43 15.94 -25.29
C ILE A 350 -5.19 15.43 -26.06
N TRP A 351 -4.98 14.12 -26.12
CA TRP A 351 -3.88 13.51 -26.89
C TRP A 351 -4.03 13.74 -28.39
N PHE A 352 -5.25 13.69 -28.91
CA PHE A 352 -5.52 14.04 -30.31
C PHE A 352 -5.15 15.50 -30.62
N VAL A 353 -5.43 16.43 -29.70
CA VAL A 353 -5.05 17.85 -29.85
C VAL A 353 -3.54 18.04 -29.80
N ILE A 354 -2.83 17.36 -28.88
CA ILE A 354 -1.36 17.43 -28.79
C ILE A 354 -0.71 16.86 -30.05
N SER A 355 -1.16 15.68 -30.50
CA SER A 355 -0.67 15.05 -31.74
C SER A 355 -0.90 15.93 -32.97
N ALA A 356 -2.10 16.51 -33.09
CA ALA A 356 -2.41 17.48 -34.13
C ALA A 356 -1.49 18.71 -34.04
N GLY A 357 -1.27 19.24 -32.84
CA GLY A 357 -0.34 20.35 -32.59
C GLY A 357 1.09 20.05 -33.05
N CYS A 358 1.65 18.90 -32.64
CA CYS A 358 2.98 18.46 -33.06
C CYS A 358 3.09 18.29 -34.58
N SER A 359 2.06 17.72 -35.23
CA SER A 359 2.03 17.58 -36.69
C SER A 359 2.01 18.94 -37.40
N CYS A 360 1.25 19.91 -36.87
CA CYS A 360 1.22 21.28 -37.37
C CYS A 360 2.56 22.00 -37.17
N LEU A 361 3.25 21.77 -36.05
CA LEU A 361 4.58 22.32 -35.80
C LEU A 361 5.63 21.73 -36.77
N ALA A 362 5.62 20.42 -36.99
CA ALA A 362 6.49 19.76 -37.95
C ALA A 362 6.23 20.28 -39.38
N ALA A 363 4.97 20.36 -39.80
CA ALA A 363 4.60 20.96 -41.09
C ALA A 363 5.02 22.43 -41.19
N GLY A 364 4.78 23.22 -40.14
CA GLY A 364 5.15 24.63 -40.06
C GLY A 364 6.66 24.86 -40.19
N THR A 365 7.48 24.06 -39.51
CA THR A 365 8.94 24.14 -39.63
C THR A 365 9.44 23.81 -41.03
N VAL A 366 8.87 22.80 -41.70
CA VAL A 366 9.17 22.48 -43.10
C VAL A 366 8.75 23.60 -44.04
N CYS A 367 7.53 24.13 -43.88
CA CYS A 367 7.03 25.26 -44.66
C CYS A 367 7.90 26.52 -44.48
N LEU A 368 8.31 26.84 -43.25
CA LEU A 368 9.19 27.97 -42.96
C LEU A 368 10.59 27.79 -43.54
N TRP A 369 11.11 26.56 -43.56
CA TRP A 369 12.39 26.25 -44.20
C TRP A 369 12.33 26.43 -45.72
N LEU A 370 11.24 25.96 -46.35
CA LEU A 370 10.99 26.16 -47.79
C LEU A 370 10.79 27.65 -48.13
N LEU A 371 10.03 28.39 -47.32
CA LEU A 371 9.87 29.85 -47.44
C LEU A 371 11.21 30.59 -47.29
N ARG A 372 12.08 30.17 -46.35
CA ARG A 372 13.44 30.71 -46.22
C ARG A 372 14.32 30.40 -47.42
N LYS A 373 14.10 29.28 -48.10
CA LYS A 373 14.78 28.94 -49.36
C LYS A 373 14.24 29.69 -50.57
N MET A 374 13.06 30.31 -50.47
CA MET A 374 12.61 31.30 -51.44
C MET A 374 13.39 32.60 -51.22
N LYS A 375 14.67 32.60 -51.61
CA LYS A 375 15.33 33.83 -52.06
C LYS A 375 14.60 34.27 -53.33
N SER A 376 13.46 34.93 -53.17
CA SER A 376 12.82 35.60 -54.30
C SER A 376 13.81 36.64 -54.82
N VAL A 377 14.14 36.51 -56.10
CA VAL A 377 14.16 37.61 -57.06
C VAL A 377 14.04 38.96 -56.35
N HIS A 378 15.15 39.67 -56.25
CA HIS A 378 15.15 41.03 -55.74
C HIS A 378 14.17 41.81 -56.62
N GLN A 379 13.23 42.56 -56.02
CA GLN A 379 12.57 43.62 -56.77
C GLN A 379 13.70 44.55 -57.24
N LYS A 380 13.97 44.54 -58.54
CA LYS A 380 14.95 45.45 -59.14
C LYS A 380 14.34 46.85 -58.99
N ALA A 381 14.74 47.57 -57.94
CA ALA A 381 14.36 48.96 -57.69
C ALA A 381 15.17 49.94 -58.55
N GLU A 382 15.90 49.42 -59.55
CA GLU A 382 16.71 50.19 -60.46
C GLU A 382 16.12 50.08 -61.86
N ALA A 383 15.71 51.23 -62.41
CA ALA A 383 15.41 51.40 -63.82
C ALA A 383 16.69 51.48 -64.68
N ASP A 384 17.78 50.84 -64.26
CA ASP A 384 19.07 50.82 -64.96
C ASP A 384 18.97 50.13 -66.33
N ALA A 385 18.02 49.20 -66.48
CA ALA A 385 17.67 48.59 -67.77
C ALA A 385 16.92 49.55 -68.72
N TYR A 386 16.53 50.76 -68.27
CA TYR A 386 15.79 51.76 -69.04
C TYR A 386 16.42 53.17 -69.01
N LEU A 387 17.67 53.32 -68.52
CA LEU A 387 18.37 54.60 -68.48
C LEU A 387 19.49 54.66 -69.55
N THR A 388 19.21 55.34 -70.66
CA THR A 388 20.25 55.80 -71.59
C THR A 388 21.17 56.84 -70.93
N ALA A 389 22.44 56.89 -71.35
CA ALA A 389 23.56 57.65 -70.78
C ALA A 389 23.43 59.19 -70.64
N GLY A 390 22.23 59.76 -70.80
CA GLY A 390 21.92 61.17 -70.55
C GLY A 390 21.03 61.31 -69.31
N GLY A 391 21.63 61.70 -68.18
CA GLY A 391 21.09 61.58 -66.83
C GLY A 391 19.73 62.25 -66.54
N LEU A 392 19.11 61.77 -65.45
CA LEU A 392 17.89 62.29 -64.84
C LEU A 392 18.22 63.47 -63.91
N HIS A 393 17.70 64.68 -64.20
CA HIS A 393 17.84 65.85 -63.32
C HIS A 393 16.68 65.93 -62.31
N LEU A 394 16.92 65.48 -61.08
CA LEU A 394 16.01 65.69 -59.94
C LEU A 394 16.14 67.12 -59.42
N THR A 395 15.09 67.91 -59.59
CA THR A 395 15.06 69.35 -59.24
C THR A 395 14.48 69.65 -57.86
N LYS A 396 13.88 68.66 -57.16
CA LYS A 396 13.42 68.81 -55.78
C LYS A 396 13.49 67.49 -55.01
N GLN A 397 13.99 67.56 -53.78
CA GLN A 397 13.97 66.49 -52.79
C GLN A 397 13.26 67.01 -51.53
N TYR A 398 12.41 66.20 -50.91
CA TYR A 398 11.74 66.54 -49.65
C TYR A 398 11.64 65.28 -48.78
N ASP A 399 12.21 65.35 -47.57
CA ASP A 399 12.15 64.27 -46.60
C ASP A 399 11.03 64.53 -45.59
N ARG A 400 10.14 63.56 -45.40
CA ARG A 400 9.02 63.64 -44.45
C ARG A 400 9.14 62.52 -43.42
N TYR A 401 9.60 62.88 -42.23
CA TYR A 401 9.66 62.02 -41.06
C TYR A 401 8.22 61.67 -40.64
N THR A 402 7.88 60.37 -40.57
CA THR A 402 6.48 59.96 -40.32
C THR A 402 6.23 59.24 -39.00
N HIS A 403 7.14 58.46 -38.43
CA HIS A 403 6.90 57.80 -37.13
C HIS A 403 8.18 57.49 -36.34
N THR A 404 8.05 57.52 -35.01
CA THR A 404 9.01 57.00 -34.02
C THR A 404 8.29 55.92 -33.20
N THR A 405 8.89 54.75 -33.03
CA THR A 405 8.31 53.63 -32.27
C THR A 405 8.84 53.66 -30.83
N GLU A 406 7.94 53.79 -29.86
CA GLU A 406 8.25 53.56 -28.43
C GLU A 406 7.69 52.20 -27.97
N THR A 407 8.46 51.48 -27.17
CA THR A 407 8.05 50.22 -26.54
C THR A 407 7.78 50.45 -25.04
N ARG A 408 6.55 50.20 -24.57
CA ARG A 408 6.18 50.19 -23.14
C ARG A 408 5.87 48.76 -22.69
N THR A 409 6.50 48.33 -21.60
CA THR A 409 6.24 47.03 -20.95
C THR A 409 5.38 47.24 -19.70
N LYS A 410 4.33 46.43 -19.55
CA LYS A 410 3.41 46.42 -18.40
C LYS A 410 3.97 45.55 -17.29
N ILE A 411 4.01 46.06 -16.06
CA ILE A 411 4.25 45.26 -14.85
C ILE A 411 2.91 44.64 -14.45
N GLN A 412 2.84 43.32 -14.35
CA GLN A 412 1.73 42.61 -13.71
C GLN A 412 1.99 42.52 -12.21
N LYS A 413 0.91 42.74 -11.44
CA LYS A 413 0.82 42.46 -10.01
C LYS A 413 0.51 40.97 -9.79
N GLU A 414 0.93 40.54 -8.63
CA GLU A 414 0.84 39.23 -8.02
C GLU A 414 -0.60 38.69 -7.91
N SER A 415 -0.72 37.38 -7.95
CA SER A 415 -1.85 36.62 -7.41
C SER A 415 -1.30 35.47 -6.58
N SER A 416 -1.77 35.44 -5.33
CA SER A 416 -1.83 34.37 -4.33
C SER A 416 -1.21 33.02 -4.69
N GLY A 417 -0.26 32.59 -3.86
CA GLY A 417 0.25 31.24 -3.85
C GLY A 417 -0.82 30.23 -3.47
N GLY A 418 -0.87 29.12 -4.22
CA GLY A 418 -1.37 27.85 -3.72
C GLY A 418 -0.16 27.02 -3.31
N SER A 419 -0.18 26.47 -2.10
CA SER A 419 0.79 25.48 -1.65
C SER A 419 0.50 24.16 -2.36
N GLY A 420 1.24 23.88 -3.43
CA GLY A 420 1.28 22.55 -4.02
C GLY A 420 2.09 21.64 -3.11
N GLY A 421 1.41 20.84 -2.27
CA GLY A 421 2.00 19.66 -1.69
C GLY A 421 2.35 18.67 -2.81
N SER A 422 3.52 18.03 -2.73
CA SER A 422 3.89 17.00 -3.69
C SER A 422 3.16 15.69 -3.36
N THR A 423 2.04 15.43 -4.05
CA THR A 423 1.40 14.12 -4.05
C THR A 423 2.09 13.20 -5.07
N TYR A 424 2.26 11.93 -4.71
CA TYR A 424 2.82 10.90 -5.58
C TYR A 424 1.83 9.74 -5.76
N SER A 425 1.84 9.12 -6.95
CA SER A 425 1.08 7.89 -7.22
C SER A 425 1.83 6.70 -6.64
N GLU A 426 1.11 5.77 -6.01
CA GLU A 426 1.68 4.61 -5.35
C GLU A 426 1.00 3.30 -5.77
N SER A 427 1.76 2.22 -5.71
CA SER A 427 1.30 0.86 -5.98
C SER A 427 2.02 -0.13 -5.07
N GLY A 428 1.28 -1.01 -4.40
CA GLY A 428 1.80 -1.97 -3.41
C GLY A 428 0.67 -2.67 -2.66
N GLY A 429 0.94 -3.85 -2.08
CA GLY A 429 -0.08 -4.60 -1.32
C GLY A 429 -1.24 -5.18 -2.16
N GLY A 430 -1.11 -5.26 -3.48
CA GLY A 430 -2.19 -5.76 -4.36
C GLY A 430 -3.26 -4.71 -4.72
N GLY A 431 -3.11 -3.47 -4.25
CA GLY A 431 -3.94 -2.33 -4.63
C GLY A 431 -3.12 -1.14 -5.14
N SER A 432 -3.78 -0.01 -5.33
CA SER A 432 -3.12 1.21 -5.79
C SER A 432 -3.72 2.46 -5.18
N GLY A 433 -2.94 3.54 -5.14
CA GLY A 433 -3.39 4.72 -4.42
C GLY A 433 -2.45 5.92 -4.55
N ARG A 434 -2.57 6.87 -3.62
CA ARG A 434 -1.86 8.15 -3.64
C ARG A 434 -1.59 8.62 -2.22
N SER A 435 -0.50 9.33 -2.01
CA SER A 435 -0.15 9.88 -0.70
C SER A 435 0.62 11.17 -0.81
N GLY A 436 0.60 11.96 0.26
CA GLY A 436 1.18 13.29 0.27
C GLY A 436 0.93 14.04 1.57
N LYS A 437 0.93 15.37 1.46
CA LYS A 437 0.68 16.29 2.58
C LYS A 437 -0.61 17.07 2.35
N PHE A 438 -1.26 17.51 3.43
CA PHE A 438 -2.48 18.33 3.41
C PHE A 438 -2.41 19.53 4.36
#